data_AF-A0A357GUN1-F1
#
_entry.id   AF-A0A357GUN1-F1
#
_cell.length_a   1.000
_cell.length_b   1.000
_cell.length_c   1.000
_cell.angle_alpha   90.00
_cell.angle_beta   90.00
_cell.angle_gamma   90.00
#
_symmetry.space_group_name_H-M   'P 1'
#
loop_
_entity.id
_entity.type
_entity.pdbx_description
1 polymer ?
#
loop_
_entity_poly.entity_id
_entity_poly.type
_entity_poly.pdbx_seq_one_letter_code
_entity_poly.pdbx_strand_id
1 'polypeptide(L)'
;MGGFSADFYEKVLVEQKTSEAVSEERKLAFEKKYLSKLEQEYQQTIKTFSNDNRSKKEQTINESFQILGSRLMNIEGFEFGDRQKSILKLKLARYFQKNETCDTSTLLDAITETPKYLNTDKGSLYKLFEVHEQKTIEKIAELRKQRAEINGDEAYNPYESLFTTKSGNYILARLLNMPHLQEESGYMDHCVGTSDSYVNKMRRGEVEILSFRQAPKFNQATQKFEVDKPLITIEYNRQTNTIEQMKKKNDEYLKKDDSYFTDVVDALKQLRTTETDTGELRNFTKISASELENIEVEDYNILTEQGEISFRDFNPDGNIFILKTGKMEITPETSKEDAIKIIQIIEGIKCESEQLALGEDEITENTKIYIGQLSKEILQSNIEHIYTSFPEGKIEKGTLEIGGKTKEELKKEIKEKFKISSYAESMLDNPDFEKQLYENADAPREQWILKNQEQIDLVQLKVGDFGFTKNPTTDELYAKAKEFGLEICPAQVGPHLRLKYQESFKKEQPMNEYLIVAMKQITDSAGNSNIFHVGRNGVGLWLDRSWTKPGRRWGFGYEFVFRHRKLEA
;
A
#
# COMPACT_ATOMS: atom_id res chain seq x y z
N MET A 1 -32.74 -40.38 -45.71
CA MET A 1 -32.66 -40.62 -47.17
C MET A 1 -33.41 -39.51 -47.88
N GLY A 2 -32.78 -38.89 -48.85
CA GLY A 2 -33.31 -37.73 -49.59
C GLY A 2 -32.18 -36.90 -50.18
N GLY A 3 -31.16 -37.58 -50.75
CA GLY A 3 -30.13 -36.93 -51.54
C GLY A 3 -30.74 -36.51 -52.86
N PHE A 4 -31.08 -35.22 -52.98
CA PHE A 4 -31.33 -34.61 -54.28
C PHE A 4 -30.06 -33.88 -54.71
N SER A 5 -29.23 -34.64 -55.43
CA SER A 5 -28.33 -34.27 -56.53
C SER A 5 -27.89 -32.81 -56.62
N ALA A 6 -26.70 -32.51 -56.06
CA ALA A 6 -25.89 -31.38 -56.52
C ALA A 6 -25.40 -31.58 -57.98
N ASP A 7 -25.36 -32.83 -58.45
CA ASP A 7 -24.85 -33.22 -59.76
C ASP A 7 -25.72 -32.73 -60.94
N PHE A 8 -27.03 -32.49 -60.74
CA PHE A 8 -27.89 -32.01 -61.82
C PHE A 8 -27.81 -30.49 -62.01
N TYR A 9 -27.51 -29.73 -60.96
CA TYR A 9 -27.32 -28.27 -61.03
C TYR A 9 -25.95 -27.91 -61.65
N GLU A 10 -24.91 -28.71 -61.41
CA GLU A 10 -23.58 -28.48 -61.99
C GLU A 10 -23.52 -28.76 -63.50
N LYS A 11 -24.27 -29.75 -64.00
CA LYS A 11 -24.24 -30.10 -65.42
C LYS A 11 -24.86 -29.04 -66.33
N VAL A 12 -25.90 -28.34 -65.86
CA VAL A 12 -26.61 -27.30 -66.63
C VAL A 12 -25.86 -25.96 -66.66
N LEU A 13 -25.09 -25.64 -65.60
CA LEU A 13 -24.35 -24.38 -65.51
C LEU A 13 -23.07 -24.34 -66.36
N VAL A 14 -22.41 -25.49 -66.53
CA VAL A 14 -21.14 -25.59 -67.27
C VAL A 14 -21.35 -25.60 -68.79
N GLU A 15 -22.54 -25.97 -69.28
CA GLU A 15 -22.84 -26.04 -70.72
C GLU A 15 -23.31 -24.70 -71.33
N GLN A 16 -23.58 -23.65 -70.56
CA GLN A 16 -24.21 -22.40 -71.06
C GLN A 16 -23.59 -21.07 -70.60
N LYS A 17 -22.55 -21.04 -69.75
CA LYS A 17 -21.99 -19.79 -69.20
C LYS A 17 -20.46 -19.79 -69.13
N THR A 18 -19.85 -18.60 -69.14
CA THR A 18 -18.40 -18.43 -68.97
C THR A 18 -17.97 -18.84 -67.54
N SER A 19 -16.71 -19.25 -67.37
CA SER A 19 -16.15 -19.69 -66.08
C SER A 19 -16.28 -18.64 -64.97
N GLU A 20 -16.24 -17.35 -65.32
CA GLU A 20 -16.43 -16.21 -64.41
C GLU A 20 -17.88 -16.10 -63.91
N ALA A 21 -18.87 -16.33 -64.77
CA ALA A 21 -20.28 -16.27 -64.40
C ALA A 21 -20.68 -17.42 -63.44
N VAL A 22 -20.11 -18.61 -63.63
CA VAL A 22 -20.30 -19.75 -62.71
C VAL A 22 -19.64 -19.50 -61.35
N SER A 23 -18.50 -18.80 -61.34
CA SER A 23 -17.81 -18.40 -60.10
C SER A 23 -18.62 -17.39 -59.28
N GLU A 24 -19.21 -16.38 -59.94
CA GLU A 24 -20.07 -15.39 -59.27
C GLU A 24 -21.38 -15.99 -58.75
N GLU A 25 -22.02 -16.88 -59.51
CA GLU A 25 -23.22 -17.59 -59.00
C GLU A 25 -22.90 -18.49 -57.80
N ARG A 26 -21.72 -19.13 -57.76
CA ARG A 26 -21.26 -19.89 -56.60
C ARG A 26 -21.04 -19.01 -55.37
N LYS A 27 -20.45 -17.82 -55.54
CA LYS A 27 -20.28 -16.84 -54.45
C LYS A 27 -21.63 -16.37 -53.91
N LEU A 28 -22.58 -16.03 -54.78
CA LEU A 28 -23.93 -15.61 -54.39
C LEU A 28 -24.70 -16.72 -53.65
N ALA A 29 -24.62 -17.96 -54.13
CA ALA A 29 -25.26 -19.10 -53.48
C ALA A 29 -24.66 -19.40 -52.09
N PHE A 30 -23.33 -19.28 -51.96
CA PHE A 30 -22.65 -19.42 -50.68
C PHE A 30 -23.05 -18.31 -49.70
N GLU A 31 -23.05 -17.06 -50.15
CA GLU A 31 -23.41 -15.91 -49.32
C GLU A 31 -24.86 -16.02 -48.83
N LYS A 32 -25.80 -16.40 -49.71
CA LYS A 32 -27.20 -16.63 -49.34
C LYS A 32 -27.35 -17.76 -48.30
N LYS A 33 -26.60 -18.85 -48.44
CA LYS A 33 -26.61 -19.95 -47.47
C LYS A 33 -26.03 -19.50 -46.12
N TYR A 34 -24.98 -18.69 -46.15
CA TYR A 34 -24.36 -18.15 -44.94
C TYR A 34 -25.29 -17.17 -44.20
N LEU A 35 -25.94 -16.24 -44.90
CA LEU A 35 -26.95 -15.35 -44.31
C LEU A 35 -28.12 -16.12 -43.67
N SER A 36 -28.60 -17.17 -44.34
CA SER A 36 -29.63 -18.05 -43.80
C SER A 36 -29.20 -18.75 -42.51
N LYS A 37 -27.94 -19.20 -42.43
CA LYS A 37 -27.34 -19.77 -41.21
C LYS A 37 -27.33 -18.74 -40.07
N LEU A 38 -26.92 -17.50 -40.34
CA LEU A 38 -26.87 -16.44 -39.33
C LEU A 38 -28.26 -16.10 -38.78
N GLU A 39 -29.26 -16.04 -39.65
CA GLU A 39 -30.65 -15.81 -39.23
C GLU A 39 -31.16 -16.97 -38.36
N GLN A 40 -30.89 -18.22 -38.72
CA GLN A 40 -31.24 -19.38 -37.89
C GLN A 40 -30.59 -19.33 -36.51
N GLU A 41 -29.30 -18.98 -36.44
CA GLU A 41 -28.57 -18.83 -35.17
C GLU A 41 -29.13 -17.65 -34.34
N TYR A 42 -29.52 -16.55 -34.98
CA TYR A 42 -30.16 -15.42 -34.32
C TYR A 42 -31.49 -15.84 -33.69
N GLN A 43 -32.38 -16.47 -34.47
CA GLN A 43 -33.66 -16.96 -33.98
C GLN A 43 -33.49 -17.98 -32.84
N GLN A 44 -32.49 -18.85 -32.93
CA GLN A 44 -32.18 -19.78 -31.85
C GLN A 44 -31.71 -19.06 -30.57
N THR A 45 -30.92 -18.00 -30.71
CA THR A 45 -30.46 -17.17 -29.59
C THR A 45 -31.63 -16.46 -28.91
N ILE A 46 -32.52 -15.86 -29.69
CA ILE A 46 -33.73 -15.19 -29.18
C ILE A 46 -34.64 -16.14 -28.38
N LYS A 47 -34.78 -17.40 -28.84
CA LYS A 47 -35.54 -18.43 -28.11
C LYS A 47 -35.00 -18.75 -26.72
N THR A 48 -33.72 -18.46 -26.45
CA THR A 48 -33.12 -18.67 -25.12
C THR A 48 -33.58 -17.66 -24.07
N PHE A 49 -34.17 -16.54 -24.47
CA PHE A 49 -34.74 -15.57 -23.53
C PHE A 49 -36.01 -16.11 -22.89
N SER A 50 -36.27 -15.74 -21.63
CA SER A 50 -37.50 -16.13 -20.94
C SER A 50 -38.71 -15.49 -21.62
N ASN A 51 -39.86 -16.15 -21.57
CA ASN A 51 -41.07 -15.64 -22.25
C ASN A 51 -41.46 -14.24 -21.74
N ASP A 52 -41.22 -13.95 -20.46
CA ASP A 52 -41.59 -12.69 -19.82
C ASP A 52 -40.69 -11.51 -20.22
N ASN A 53 -39.46 -11.75 -20.68
CA ASN A 53 -38.51 -10.69 -21.05
C ASN A 53 -38.09 -10.69 -22.53
N ARG A 54 -38.49 -11.70 -23.32
CA ARG A 54 -38.09 -11.85 -24.73
C ARG A 54 -38.43 -10.61 -25.56
N SER A 55 -39.66 -10.10 -25.46
CA SER A 55 -40.11 -8.93 -26.21
C SER A 55 -39.30 -7.67 -25.88
N LYS A 56 -39.00 -7.44 -24.60
CA LYS A 56 -38.17 -6.32 -24.15
C LYS A 56 -36.74 -6.43 -24.67
N LYS A 57 -36.13 -7.62 -24.60
CA LYS A 57 -34.76 -7.85 -25.11
C LYS A 57 -34.69 -7.69 -26.63
N GLU A 58 -35.67 -8.20 -27.37
CA GLU A 58 -35.75 -7.99 -28.82
C GLU A 58 -35.85 -6.51 -29.17
N GLN A 59 -36.66 -5.74 -28.43
CA GLN A 59 -36.75 -4.30 -28.59
C GLN A 59 -35.38 -3.63 -28.37
N THR A 60 -34.70 -3.91 -27.26
CA THR A 60 -33.38 -3.33 -26.96
C THR A 60 -32.33 -3.70 -28.01
N ILE A 61 -32.32 -4.95 -28.48
CA ILE A 61 -31.42 -5.41 -29.56
C ILE A 61 -31.68 -4.60 -30.84
N ASN A 62 -32.94 -4.44 -31.23
CA ASN A 62 -33.30 -3.70 -32.44
C ASN A 62 -32.95 -2.22 -32.32
N GLU A 63 -33.22 -1.59 -31.18
CA GLU A 63 -32.85 -0.18 -30.91
C GLU A 63 -31.34 0.02 -31.01
N SER A 64 -30.55 -0.82 -30.31
CA SER A 64 -29.08 -0.78 -30.40
C SER A 64 -28.59 -1.00 -31.83
N PHE A 65 -29.18 -1.95 -32.55
CA PHE A 65 -28.83 -2.23 -33.94
C PHE A 65 -29.13 -1.04 -34.86
N GLN A 66 -30.25 -0.35 -34.71
CA GLN A 66 -30.59 0.83 -35.52
C GLN A 66 -29.66 2.01 -35.25
N ILE A 67 -29.37 2.28 -33.96
CA ILE A 67 -28.44 3.33 -33.55
C ILE A 67 -27.04 3.06 -34.14
N LEU A 68 -26.52 1.84 -33.97
CA LEU A 68 -25.21 1.48 -34.48
C LEU A 68 -25.17 1.46 -36.01
N GLY A 69 -26.19 0.87 -36.63
CA GLY A 69 -26.26 0.70 -38.08
C GLY A 69 -26.27 2.04 -38.82
N SER A 70 -27.07 3.01 -38.34
CA SER A 70 -27.10 4.36 -38.92
C SER A 70 -25.74 5.07 -38.85
N ARG A 71 -25.01 4.88 -37.75
CA ARG A 71 -23.67 5.50 -37.57
C ARG A 71 -22.60 4.78 -38.39
N LEU A 72 -22.57 3.45 -38.39
CA LEU A 72 -21.60 2.63 -39.14
C LEU A 72 -21.69 2.84 -40.66
N MET A 73 -22.90 3.04 -41.21
CA MET A 73 -23.09 3.33 -42.64
C MET A 73 -22.45 4.65 -43.08
N ASN A 74 -22.25 5.59 -42.15
CA ASN A 74 -21.69 6.91 -42.43
C ASN A 74 -20.17 6.97 -42.22
N ILE A 75 -19.53 5.87 -41.83
CA ILE A 75 -18.07 5.81 -41.64
C ILE A 75 -17.40 5.56 -42.98
N GLU A 76 -16.54 6.49 -43.39
CA GLU A 76 -15.81 6.40 -44.65
C GLU A 76 -14.92 5.13 -44.69
N GLY A 77 -15.03 4.35 -45.76
CA GLY A 77 -14.26 3.12 -45.96
C GLY A 77 -14.71 1.90 -45.14
N PHE A 78 -15.83 1.99 -44.40
CA PHE A 78 -16.36 0.87 -43.64
C PHE A 78 -17.43 0.09 -44.43
N GLU A 79 -17.17 -1.19 -44.72
CA GLU A 79 -18.11 -2.04 -45.45
C GLU A 79 -19.21 -2.59 -44.51
N PHE A 80 -20.41 -2.02 -44.59
CA PHE A 80 -21.55 -2.43 -43.77
C PHE A 80 -22.72 -3.01 -44.60
N GLY A 81 -22.43 -4.11 -45.30
CA GLY A 81 -23.40 -4.85 -46.11
C GLY A 81 -24.32 -5.77 -45.30
N ASP A 82 -25.15 -6.55 -46.00
CA ASP A 82 -26.13 -7.45 -45.38
C ASP A 82 -25.51 -8.49 -44.46
N ARG A 83 -24.28 -8.93 -44.79
CA ARG A 83 -23.48 -9.82 -43.96
C ARG A 83 -23.12 -9.19 -42.62
N GLN A 84 -22.50 -8.00 -42.64
CA GLN A 84 -22.10 -7.31 -41.41
C GLN A 84 -23.31 -6.95 -40.56
N LYS A 85 -24.43 -6.54 -41.18
CA LYS A 85 -25.72 -6.30 -40.50
C LYS A 85 -26.21 -7.55 -39.76
N SER A 86 -26.22 -8.70 -40.44
CA SER A 86 -26.66 -9.98 -39.85
C SER A 86 -25.75 -10.42 -38.71
N ILE A 87 -24.43 -10.26 -38.87
CA ILE A 87 -23.43 -10.58 -37.85
C ILE A 87 -23.57 -9.66 -36.62
N LEU A 88 -23.72 -8.34 -36.80
CA LEU A 88 -23.90 -7.40 -35.71
C LEU A 88 -25.16 -7.75 -34.89
N LYS A 89 -26.27 -8.00 -35.59
CA LYS A 89 -27.55 -8.35 -34.95
C LYS A 89 -27.45 -9.65 -34.14
N LEU A 90 -26.77 -10.68 -34.68
CA LEU A 90 -26.50 -11.93 -33.98
C LEU A 90 -25.61 -11.73 -32.74
N LYS A 91 -24.55 -10.92 -32.84
CA LYS A 91 -23.64 -10.65 -31.72
C LYS A 91 -24.34 -9.88 -30.60
N LEU A 92 -25.14 -8.86 -30.93
CA LEU A 92 -25.98 -8.15 -29.96
C LEU A 92 -26.90 -9.14 -29.22
N ALA A 93 -27.62 -10.01 -29.95
CA ALA A 93 -28.47 -11.02 -29.33
C ALA A 93 -27.72 -11.92 -28.35
N ARG A 94 -26.52 -12.38 -28.71
CA ARG A 94 -25.67 -13.20 -27.82
C ARG A 94 -25.24 -12.43 -26.57
N TYR A 95 -24.91 -11.15 -26.69
CA TYR A 95 -24.50 -10.33 -25.55
C TYR A 95 -25.65 -10.07 -24.58
N PHE A 96 -26.85 -9.78 -25.08
CA PHE A 96 -28.04 -9.62 -24.27
C PHE A 96 -28.54 -10.94 -23.65
N GLN A 97 -27.94 -12.11 -23.93
CA GLN A 97 -28.21 -13.31 -23.11
C GLN A 97 -27.77 -13.12 -21.66
N LYS A 98 -26.69 -12.36 -21.43
CA LYS A 98 -26.09 -12.17 -20.10
C LYS A 98 -26.12 -10.73 -19.59
N ASN A 99 -26.51 -9.76 -20.43
CA ASN A 99 -26.54 -8.33 -20.08
C ASN A 99 -27.92 -7.73 -20.32
N GLU A 100 -28.23 -6.63 -19.63
CA GLU A 100 -29.48 -5.89 -19.80
C GLU A 100 -29.32 -4.62 -20.64
N THR A 101 -28.13 -4.02 -20.64
CA THR A 101 -27.82 -2.77 -21.35
C THR A 101 -26.55 -2.93 -22.17
N CYS A 102 -26.35 -2.05 -23.15
CA CYS A 102 -25.14 -1.96 -23.95
C CYS A 102 -24.89 -0.48 -24.27
N ASP A 103 -23.70 0.03 -23.95
CA ASP A 103 -23.31 1.38 -24.37
C ASP A 103 -23.01 1.37 -25.88
N THR A 104 -23.96 1.90 -26.66
CA THR A 104 -23.85 1.95 -28.12
C THR A 104 -22.75 2.88 -28.60
N SER A 105 -22.32 3.85 -27.80
CA SER A 105 -21.22 4.75 -28.17
C SER A 105 -19.89 4.03 -28.03
N THR A 106 -19.63 3.40 -26.88
CA THR A 106 -18.43 2.56 -26.68
C THR A 106 -18.37 1.41 -27.68
N LEU A 107 -19.52 0.79 -27.98
CA LEU A 107 -19.56 -0.30 -28.96
C LEU A 107 -19.25 0.19 -30.39
N LEU A 108 -19.75 1.37 -30.77
CA LEU A 108 -19.41 1.94 -32.07
C LEU A 108 -17.89 2.16 -32.19
N ASP A 109 -17.27 2.73 -31.15
CA ASP A 109 -15.84 3.02 -31.13
C ASP A 109 -15.01 1.73 -31.23
N ALA A 110 -15.41 0.71 -30.46
CA ALA A 110 -14.78 -0.61 -30.48
C ALA A 110 -14.85 -1.29 -31.86
N ILE A 111 -16.01 -1.21 -32.54
CA ILE A 111 -16.20 -1.78 -33.89
C ILE A 111 -15.39 -0.99 -34.92
N THR A 112 -15.39 0.34 -34.82
CA THR A 112 -14.66 1.22 -35.74
C THR A 112 -13.16 1.01 -35.65
N GLU A 113 -12.63 0.76 -34.45
CA GLU A 113 -11.21 0.45 -34.23
C GLU A 113 -10.83 -0.97 -34.67
N THR A 114 -11.80 -1.90 -34.70
CA THR A 114 -11.58 -3.29 -35.10
C THR A 114 -12.57 -3.71 -36.21
N PRO A 115 -12.48 -3.13 -37.42
CA PRO A 115 -13.52 -3.28 -38.45
C PRO A 115 -13.71 -4.72 -38.92
N LYS A 116 -12.65 -5.53 -38.87
CA LYS A 116 -12.72 -6.97 -39.19
C LYS A 116 -13.59 -7.78 -38.23
N TYR A 117 -13.96 -7.23 -37.08
CA TYR A 117 -14.81 -7.90 -36.09
C TYR A 117 -16.18 -8.31 -36.66
N LEU A 118 -16.72 -7.53 -37.59
CA LEU A 118 -18.01 -7.84 -38.24
C LEU A 118 -17.87 -8.72 -39.50
N ASN A 119 -16.65 -9.14 -39.88
CA ASN A 119 -16.45 -10.02 -41.03
C ASN A 119 -16.67 -11.50 -40.68
N THR A 120 -16.72 -11.84 -39.39
CA THR A 120 -16.96 -13.18 -38.86
C THR A 120 -18.02 -13.19 -37.76
N ASP A 121 -18.81 -14.25 -37.72
CA ASP A 121 -19.77 -14.57 -36.67
C ASP A 121 -19.11 -15.01 -35.35
N LYS A 122 -17.79 -15.23 -35.33
CA LYS A 122 -17.01 -15.61 -34.14
C LYS A 122 -16.60 -14.40 -33.29
N GLY A 123 -16.34 -14.63 -32.01
CA GLY A 123 -15.92 -13.60 -31.05
C GLY A 123 -17.09 -12.90 -30.34
N SER A 124 -16.91 -12.60 -29.05
CA SER A 124 -17.93 -11.99 -28.18
C SER A 124 -17.78 -10.47 -28.11
N LEU A 125 -18.83 -9.78 -27.68
CA LEU A 125 -18.80 -8.34 -27.40
C LEU A 125 -17.93 -8.03 -26.18
N TYR A 126 -17.92 -8.89 -25.16
CA TYR A 126 -17.01 -8.78 -24.02
C TYR A 126 -15.54 -8.72 -24.45
N LYS A 127 -15.10 -9.66 -25.30
CA LYS A 127 -13.70 -9.64 -25.76
C LYS A 127 -13.39 -8.45 -26.65
N LEU A 128 -14.39 -7.96 -27.41
CA LEU A 128 -14.23 -6.74 -28.18
C LEU A 128 -14.05 -5.52 -27.27
N PHE A 129 -14.85 -5.39 -26.21
CA PHE A 129 -14.71 -4.31 -25.22
C PHE A 129 -13.37 -4.38 -24.50
N GLU A 130 -12.95 -5.56 -24.05
CA GLU A 130 -11.65 -5.77 -23.42
C GLU A 130 -10.49 -5.36 -24.35
N VAL A 131 -10.55 -5.77 -25.62
CA VAL A 131 -9.54 -5.40 -26.63
C VAL A 131 -9.61 -3.90 -26.96
N HIS A 132 -10.79 -3.30 -27.02
CA HIS A 132 -10.95 -1.87 -27.26
C HIS A 132 -10.45 -1.04 -26.08
N GLU A 133 -10.69 -1.47 -24.84
CA GLU A 133 -10.17 -0.82 -23.64
C GLU A 133 -8.63 -0.89 -23.63
N GLN A 134 -8.07 -2.08 -23.87
CA GLN A 134 -6.62 -2.26 -23.97
C GLN A 134 -6.02 -1.41 -25.10
N LYS A 135 -6.61 -1.44 -26.30
CA LYS A 135 -6.15 -0.62 -27.44
C LYS A 135 -6.32 0.88 -27.17
N THR A 136 -7.36 1.30 -26.47
CA THR A 136 -7.55 2.70 -26.09
C THR A 136 -6.45 3.13 -25.13
N ILE A 137 -6.09 2.31 -24.14
CA ILE A 137 -4.99 2.57 -23.21
C ILE A 137 -3.64 2.61 -23.95
N GLU A 138 -3.36 1.61 -24.80
CA GLU A 138 -2.16 1.57 -25.64
C GLU A 138 -2.09 2.76 -26.60
N LYS A 139 -3.22 3.15 -27.20
CA LYS A 139 -3.32 4.30 -28.10
C LYS A 139 -3.21 5.62 -27.34
N ILE A 140 -3.62 5.70 -26.09
CA ILE A 140 -3.35 6.84 -25.20
C ILE A 140 -1.84 6.95 -24.97
N ALA A 141 -1.17 5.84 -24.64
CA ALA A 141 0.28 5.82 -24.47
C ALA A 141 1.02 6.21 -25.76
N GLU A 142 0.59 5.66 -26.91
CA GLU A 142 1.17 5.93 -28.24
C GLU A 142 0.89 7.37 -28.71
N LEU A 143 -0.32 7.91 -28.53
CA LEU A 143 -0.65 9.30 -28.90
C LEU A 143 0.11 10.32 -28.03
N ARG A 144 0.40 9.99 -26.77
CA ARG A 144 1.24 10.82 -25.90
C ARG A 144 2.70 10.75 -26.30
N LYS A 145 3.21 9.56 -26.64
CA LYS A 145 4.53 9.34 -27.22
C LYS A 145 4.70 10.13 -28.53
N GLN A 146 3.72 10.08 -29.43
CA GLN A 146 3.74 10.84 -30.70
C GLN A 146 3.71 12.35 -30.49
N ARG A 147 2.96 12.87 -29.50
CA ARG A 147 2.98 14.31 -29.16
C ARG A 147 4.35 14.76 -28.65
N ALA A 148 5.08 13.90 -27.94
CA ALA A 148 6.44 14.18 -27.49
C ALA A 148 7.44 14.19 -28.66
N GLU A 149 7.32 13.22 -29.56
CA GLU A 149 8.16 13.12 -30.77
C GLU A 149 8.00 14.32 -31.71
N ILE A 150 6.80 14.91 -31.82
CA ILE A 150 6.52 16.08 -32.67
C ILE A 150 7.15 17.39 -32.14
N ASN A 151 7.25 17.55 -30.83
CA ASN A 151 7.74 18.80 -30.21
C ASN A 151 9.25 18.80 -29.96
N GLY A 152 9.95 17.69 -30.21
CA GLY A 152 11.42 17.59 -30.11
C GLY A 152 11.99 17.76 -28.70
N ASP A 153 11.14 17.66 -27.68
CA ASP A 153 11.52 17.77 -26.27
C ASP A 153 11.36 16.39 -25.63
N GLU A 154 12.47 15.75 -25.29
CA GLU A 154 12.52 14.45 -24.58
C GLU A 154 11.87 14.52 -23.17
N ALA A 155 11.35 15.68 -22.77
CA ALA A 155 10.63 15.95 -21.52
C ALA A 155 9.24 15.31 -21.41
N TYR A 156 8.71 14.65 -22.44
CA TYR A 156 7.41 13.97 -22.39
C TYR A 156 7.56 12.49 -22.77
N ASN A 157 7.53 11.60 -21.79
CA ASN A 157 7.43 10.14 -22.01
C ASN A 157 6.45 9.60 -20.96
N PRO A 158 5.46 8.75 -21.31
CA PRO A 158 4.14 8.68 -20.70
C PRO A 158 4.15 7.98 -19.35
N TYR A 159 3.19 8.30 -18.49
CA TYR A 159 2.92 7.46 -17.34
C TYR A 159 2.47 6.11 -17.87
N GLU A 160 2.74 5.06 -17.13
CA GLU A 160 2.24 3.74 -17.47
C GLU A 160 0.88 3.58 -16.80
N SER A 161 -0.18 3.38 -17.58
CA SER A 161 -1.47 2.96 -17.02
C SER A 161 -1.36 1.51 -16.60
N LEU A 162 -1.40 1.23 -15.29
CA LEU A 162 -1.28 -0.13 -14.78
C LEU A 162 -2.59 -0.90 -15.00
N PHE A 163 -3.73 -0.30 -14.64
CA PHE A 163 -5.05 -0.92 -14.79
C PHE A 163 -6.18 0.10 -14.58
N THR A 164 -7.37 -0.27 -15.05
CA THR A 164 -8.64 0.42 -14.77
C THR A 164 -9.31 -0.18 -13.54
N THR A 165 -9.91 0.68 -12.71
CA THR A 165 -10.81 0.24 -11.62
C THR A 165 -12.02 -0.50 -12.17
N LYS A 166 -12.64 -1.37 -11.35
CA LYS A 166 -13.82 -2.14 -11.78
C LYS A 166 -14.99 -1.29 -12.27
N SER A 167 -15.12 -0.05 -11.78
CA SER A 167 -16.16 0.86 -12.23
C SER A 167 -15.94 1.38 -13.66
N GLY A 168 -14.71 1.29 -14.18
CA GLY A 168 -14.31 1.89 -15.45
C GLY A 168 -14.08 3.40 -15.37
N ASN A 169 -14.33 4.03 -14.22
CA ASN A 169 -14.30 5.50 -14.09
C ASN A 169 -12.92 6.05 -13.71
N TYR A 170 -12.03 5.21 -13.20
CA TYR A 170 -10.72 5.60 -12.70
C TYR A 170 -9.64 4.64 -13.16
N ILE A 171 -8.42 5.14 -13.28
CA ILE A 171 -7.21 4.37 -13.59
C ILE A 171 -6.16 4.58 -12.49
N LEU A 172 -5.33 3.57 -12.27
CA LEU A 172 -4.09 3.73 -11.52
C LEU A 172 -2.92 3.75 -12.51
N ALA A 173 -2.15 4.83 -12.48
CA ALA A 173 -1.01 5.04 -13.35
C ALA A 173 0.29 5.12 -12.55
N ARG A 174 1.40 4.58 -13.08
CA ARG A 174 2.74 4.71 -12.52
C ARG A 174 3.46 5.91 -13.17
N LEU A 175 3.93 6.84 -12.34
CA LEU A 175 4.74 7.96 -12.78
C LEU A 175 6.19 7.51 -12.95
N LEU A 176 6.79 7.75 -14.12
CA LEU A 176 8.10 7.17 -14.49
C LEU A 176 9.28 8.14 -14.43
N ASN A 177 9.04 9.45 -14.39
CA ASN A 177 10.10 10.44 -14.59
C ASN A 177 9.78 11.80 -13.93
N MET A 178 10.81 12.65 -13.83
CA MET A 178 10.72 13.96 -13.21
C MET A 178 9.62 14.86 -13.80
N PRO A 179 9.46 14.97 -15.13
CA PRO A 179 8.38 15.78 -15.71
C PRO A 179 6.98 15.43 -15.20
N HIS A 180 6.63 14.14 -15.08
CA HIS A 180 5.33 13.78 -14.48
C HIS A 180 5.25 14.12 -13.01
N LEU A 181 6.32 13.88 -12.24
CA LEU A 181 6.32 14.24 -10.82
C LEU A 181 6.07 15.74 -10.67
N GLN A 182 6.63 16.57 -11.55
CA GLN A 182 6.43 18.02 -11.57
C GLN A 182 5.03 18.42 -12.02
N GLU A 183 4.51 17.82 -13.09
CA GLU A 183 3.13 18.06 -13.56
C GLU A 183 2.11 17.65 -12.47
N GLU A 184 2.30 16.46 -11.90
CA GLU A 184 1.48 15.93 -10.84
C GLU A 184 1.54 16.82 -9.60
N SER A 185 2.75 17.21 -9.17
CA SER A 185 2.93 18.13 -8.03
C SER A 185 2.25 19.48 -8.28
N GLY A 186 2.38 20.02 -9.49
CA GLY A 186 1.75 21.27 -9.88
C GLY A 186 0.22 21.18 -9.86
N TYR A 187 -0.35 20.04 -10.28
CA TYR A 187 -1.79 19.83 -10.21
C TYR A 187 -2.28 19.60 -8.78
N MET A 188 -1.57 18.75 -8.04
CA MET A 188 -1.91 18.29 -6.70
C MET A 188 -1.60 19.33 -5.63
N ASP A 189 -0.87 20.40 -5.95
CA ASP A 189 -0.52 21.47 -5.00
C ASP A 189 0.20 20.96 -3.74
N HIS A 190 1.00 19.90 -3.91
CA HIS A 190 1.93 19.39 -2.92
C HIS A 190 3.07 18.66 -3.62
N CYS A 191 4.17 18.39 -2.91
CA CYS A 191 5.31 17.67 -3.48
C CYS A 191 4.95 16.20 -3.70
N VAL A 192 5.16 15.72 -4.93
CA VAL A 192 5.01 14.32 -5.35
C VAL A 192 6.38 13.81 -5.78
N GLY A 193 7.38 13.88 -4.88
CA GLY A 193 8.71 13.30 -5.12
C GLY A 193 9.58 14.03 -6.15
N THR A 194 9.45 15.35 -6.36
CA THR A 194 10.17 16.11 -7.42
C THR A 194 11.66 16.39 -7.13
N SER A 195 12.34 15.52 -6.38
CA SER A 195 13.77 15.67 -6.06
C SER A 195 14.61 14.64 -6.81
N ASP A 196 15.86 15.00 -7.15
CA ASP A 196 16.81 14.07 -7.79
C ASP A 196 17.03 12.81 -6.94
N SER A 197 17.00 12.96 -5.62
CA SER A 197 17.05 11.82 -4.69
C SER A 197 15.92 10.83 -4.94
N TYR A 198 14.69 11.31 -5.09
CA TYR A 198 13.52 10.47 -5.38
C TYR A 198 13.59 9.79 -6.73
N VAL A 199 13.94 10.54 -7.78
CA VAL A 199 14.08 9.97 -9.12
C VAL A 199 15.13 8.87 -9.13
N ASN A 200 16.23 9.03 -8.37
CA ASN A 200 17.23 8.00 -8.21
C ASN A 200 16.71 6.77 -7.43
N LYS A 201 15.89 6.96 -6.38
CA LYS A 201 15.21 5.84 -5.69
C LYS A 201 14.28 5.06 -6.63
N MET A 202 13.49 5.77 -7.44
CA MET A 202 12.61 5.16 -8.44
C MET A 202 13.39 4.38 -9.50
N ARG A 203 14.49 4.93 -10.01
CA ARG A 203 15.38 4.24 -10.97
C ARG A 203 16.01 2.97 -10.40
N ARG A 204 16.28 2.95 -9.08
CA ARG A 204 16.75 1.75 -8.37
C ARG A 204 15.62 0.78 -8.02
N GLY A 205 14.37 1.15 -8.30
CA GLY A 205 13.19 0.35 -7.96
C GLY A 205 12.86 0.34 -6.47
N GLU A 206 13.38 1.27 -5.68
CA GLU A 206 13.15 1.32 -4.22
C GLU A 206 11.76 1.87 -3.90
N VAL A 207 11.26 2.78 -4.73
CA VAL A 207 9.99 3.48 -4.56
C VAL A 207 9.26 3.55 -5.90
N GLU A 208 7.94 3.39 -5.90
CA GLU A 208 7.08 3.74 -7.02
C GLU A 208 6.12 4.86 -6.62
N ILE A 209 5.95 5.82 -7.52
CA ILE A 209 4.96 6.88 -7.39
C ILE A 209 3.80 6.56 -8.33
N LEU A 210 2.61 6.46 -7.75
CA LEU A 210 1.40 6.12 -8.47
C LEU A 210 0.42 7.29 -8.40
N SER A 211 -0.35 7.46 -9.45
CA SER A 211 -1.35 8.50 -9.64
C SER A 211 -2.68 7.82 -9.89
N PHE A 212 -3.61 7.97 -8.95
CA PHE A 212 -4.99 7.54 -9.10
C PHE A 212 -5.78 8.69 -9.74
N ARG A 213 -6.32 8.44 -10.93
CA ARG A 213 -6.86 9.48 -11.81
C ARG A 213 -8.21 9.11 -12.36
N GLN A 214 -8.99 10.11 -12.76
CA GLN A 214 -10.17 9.88 -13.59
C GLN A 214 -9.75 9.26 -14.93
N ALA A 215 -10.47 8.22 -15.34
CA ALA A 215 -10.22 7.55 -16.61
C ALA A 215 -10.46 8.55 -17.76
N PRO A 216 -9.48 8.74 -18.66
CA PRO A 216 -9.62 9.67 -19.77
C PRO A 216 -10.76 9.22 -20.70
N LYS A 217 -11.66 10.15 -21.03
CA LYS A 217 -12.76 9.91 -21.97
C LYS A 217 -12.39 10.47 -23.34
N PHE A 218 -12.49 9.65 -24.38
CA PHE A 218 -12.28 10.13 -25.73
C PHE A 218 -13.45 10.99 -26.18
N ASN A 219 -13.20 12.27 -26.46
CA ASN A 219 -14.19 13.15 -27.05
C ASN A 219 -14.11 13.05 -28.57
N GLN A 220 -15.15 12.46 -29.18
CA GLN A 220 -15.23 12.26 -30.63
C GLN A 220 -15.26 13.57 -31.43
N ALA A 221 -15.81 14.64 -30.88
CA ALA A 221 -15.90 15.93 -31.57
C ALA A 221 -14.55 16.67 -31.59
N THR A 222 -13.80 16.60 -30.49
CA THR A 222 -12.48 17.26 -30.40
C THR A 222 -11.33 16.34 -30.81
N GLN A 223 -11.60 15.04 -31.00
CA GLN A 223 -10.60 13.99 -31.23
C GLN A 223 -9.51 13.98 -30.15
N LYS A 224 -9.86 14.39 -28.93
CA LYS A 224 -8.95 14.49 -27.79
C LYS A 224 -9.51 13.72 -26.61
N PHE A 225 -8.61 13.18 -25.79
CA PHE A 225 -8.98 12.68 -24.48
C PHE A 225 -9.23 13.86 -23.53
N GLU A 226 -10.35 13.81 -22.83
CA GLU A 226 -10.78 14.78 -21.83
C GLU A 226 -10.83 14.08 -20.46
N VAL A 227 -10.85 14.85 -19.37
CA VAL A 227 -11.05 14.38 -17.99
C VAL A 227 -9.84 13.68 -17.33
N ASP A 228 -8.65 13.66 -17.94
CA ASP A 228 -7.43 13.11 -17.31
C ASP A 228 -6.93 13.97 -16.13
N LYS A 229 -7.50 13.74 -14.95
CA LYS A 229 -7.24 14.53 -13.73
C LYS A 229 -6.83 13.60 -12.59
N PRO A 230 -5.69 13.86 -11.93
CA PRO A 230 -5.32 13.11 -10.75
C PRO A 230 -6.18 13.52 -9.55
N LEU A 231 -6.42 12.55 -8.69
CA LEU A 231 -7.24 12.68 -7.48
C LEU A 231 -6.44 12.34 -6.23
N ILE A 232 -5.60 11.30 -6.31
CA ILE A 232 -4.73 10.86 -5.22
C ILE A 232 -3.37 10.46 -5.80
N THR A 233 -2.30 10.85 -5.13
CA THR A 233 -0.97 10.29 -5.34
C THR A 233 -0.63 9.30 -4.24
N ILE A 234 -0.08 8.16 -4.62
CA ILE A 234 0.31 7.07 -3.73
C ILE A 234 1.81 6.86 -3.87
N GLU A 235 2.52 6.89 -2.76
CA GLU A 235 3.91 6.50 -2.70
C GLU A 235 4.04 5.08 -2.12
N TYR A 236 4.55 4.17 -2.93
CA TYR A 236 4.80 2.80 -2.54
C TYR A 236 6.30 2.54 -2.35
N ASN A 237 6.73 2.35 -1.10
CA ASN A 237 8.08 1.89 -0.79
C ASN A 237 8.16 0.36 -0.93
N ARG A 238 8.92 -0.09 -1.92
CA ARG A 238 9.07 -1.50 -2.29
C ARG A 238 10.02 -2.25 -1.36
N GLN A 239 10.93 -1.56 -0.68
CA GLN A 239 11.84 -2.20 0.27
C GLN A 239 11.10 -2.60 1.56
N THR A 240 10.16 -1.76 1.99
CA THR A 240 9.39 -1.97 3.21
C THR A 240 8.00 -2.55 2.96
N ASN A 241 7.62 -2.79 1.69
CA ASN A 241 6.28 -3.20 1.27
C ASN A 241 5.17 -2.33 1.90
N THR A 242 5.36 -1.01 1.88
CA THR A 242 4.52 -0.04 2.59
C THR A 242 4.07 1.08 1.67
N ILE A 243 2.79 1.44 1.74
CA ILE A 243 2.34 2.73 1.22
C ILE A 243 2.71 3.80 2.24
N GLU A 244 3.73 4.61 1.92
CA GLU A 244 4.26 5.61 2.83
C GLU A 244 3.43 6.90 2.81
N GLN A 245 2.87 7.25 1.65
CA GLN A 245 2.02 8.42 1.45
C GLN A 245 0.83 8.11 0.55
N MET A 246 -0.33 8.67 0.87
CA MET A 246 -1.55 8.60 0.06
C MET A 246 -2.33 9.90 0.22
N LYS A 247 -2.08 10.84 -0.69
CA LYS A 247 -2.51 12.24 -0.55
C LYS A 247 -3.38 12.71 -1.70
N LYS A 248 -4.42 13.45 -1.36
CA LYS A 248 -5.24 14.26 -2.28
C LYS A 248 -4.56 15.59 -2.55
N LYS A 249 -5.15 16.33 -3.47
CA LYS A 249 -4.79 17.72 -3.74
C LYS A 249 -4.73 18.54 -2.44
N ASN A 250 -3.77 19.46 -2.35
CA ASN A 250 -3.42 20.28 -1.18
C ASN A 250 -2.93 19.48 0.03
N ASP A 251 -2.32 18.31 -0.17
CA ASP A 251 -1.80 17.43 0.89
C ASP A 251 -2.89 16.90 1.86
N GLU A 252 -4.14 16.85 1.39
CA GLU A 252 -5.28 16.36 2.17
C GLU A 252 -5.34 14.82 2.23
N TYR A 253 -5.85 14.27 3.33
CA TYR A 253 -6.04 12.81 3.46
C TYR A 253 -7.33 12.32 2.81
N LEU A 254 -7.30 11.09 2.30
CA LEU A 254 -8.48 10.35 1.84
C LEU A 254 -9.53 10.22 2.96
N LYS A 255 -10.81 10.37 2.60
CA LYS A 255 -11.95 10.26 3.52
C LYS A 255 -12.93 9.21 3.01
N LYS A 256 -13.66 8.57 3.93
CA LYS A 256 -14.66 7.52 3.61
C LYS A 256 -15.84 8.06 2.77
N ASP A 257 -16.12 9.37 2.85
CA ASP A 257 -17.17 10.07 2.11
C ASP A 257 -16.74 10.61 0.74
N ASP A 258 -15.45 10.50 0.39
CA ASP A 258 -14.99 10.82 -0.97
C ASP A 258 -15.71 9.91 -1.98
N SER A 259 -16.28 10.49 -3.04
CA SER A 259 -17.13 9.76 -4.00
C SER A 259 -16.41 8.64 -4.75
N TYR A 260 -15.08 8.62 -4.69
CA TYR A 260 -14.19 7.65 -5.32
C TYR A 260 -13.47 6.75 -4.29
N PHE A 261 -13.84 6.80 -3.01
CA PHE A 261 -13.21 6.01 -1.95
C PHE A 261 -13.19 4.51 -2.29
N THR A 262 -14.32 3.96 -2.71
CA THR A 262 -14.44 2.54 -3.08
C THR A 262 -13.54 2.16 -4.25
N ASP A 263 -13.37 3.05 -5.23
CA ASP A 263 -12.51 2.83 -6.38
C ASP A 263 -11.02 2.92 -6.01
N VAL A 264 -10.66 3.73 -5.01
CA VAL A 264 -9.30 3.75 -4.46
C VAL A 264 -8.99 2.43 -3.75
N VAL A 265 -9.92 1.93 -2.92
CA VAL A 265 -9.76 0.62 -2.26
C VAL A 265 -9.64 -0.51 -3.30
N ASP A 266 -10.45 -0.49 -4.35
CA ASP A 266 -10.34 -1.43 -5.47
C ASP A 266 -8.98 -1.30 -6.19
N ALA A 267 -8.50 -0.08 -6.41
CA ALA A 267 -7.20 0.13 -7.03
C ALA A 267 -6.05 -0.38 -6.18
N LEU A 268 -6.08 -0.15 -4.86
CA LEU A 268 -5.11 -0.71 -3.92
C LEU A 268 -5.11 -2.25 -3.94
N LYS A 269 -6.30 -2.86 -3.96
CA LYS A 269 -6.45 -4.31 -4.12
C LYS A 269 -5.85 -4.81 -5.43
N GLN A 270 -6.20 -4.17 -6.55
CA GLN A 270 -5.70 -4.56 -7.87
C GLN A 270 -4.18 -4.39 -7.97
N LEU A 271 -3.61 -3.33 -7.38
CA LEU A 271 -2.17 -3.09 -7.35
C LEU A 271 -1.41 -4.29 -6.77
N ARG A 272 -1.93 -4.92 -5.70
CA ARG A 272 -1.36 -6.14 -5.08
C ARG A 272 -1.29 -7.36 -6.02
N THR A 273 -2.03 -7.32 -7.14
CA THR A 273 -2.05 -8.38 -8.15
C THR A 273 -1.18 -8.08 -9.37
N THR A 274 -0.56 -6.90 -9.42
CA THR A 274 0.31 -6.49 -10.53
C THR A 274 1.79 -6.78 -10.26
N GLU A 275 2.54 -6.97 -11.33
CA GLU A 275 3.99 -7.20 -11.28
C GLU A 275 4.76 -5.95 -11.74
N THR A 276 5.95 -5.76 -11.18
CA THR A 276 6.92 -4.75 -11.59
C THR A 276 7.58 -5.14 -12.92
N ASP A 277 8.41 -4.25 -13.47
CA ASP A 277 9.17 -4.53 -14.70
C ASP A 277 10.11 -5.74 -14.58
N THR A 278 10.47 -6.12 -13.35
CA THR A 278 11.31 -7.29 -13.05
C THR A 278 10.50 -8.55 -12.76
N GLY A 279 9.16 -8.51 -12.86
CA GLY A 279 8.26 -9.63 -12.57
C GLY A 279 7.99 -9.84 -11.07
N GLU A 280 8.30 -8.86 -10.21
CA GLU A 280 8.02 -8.98 -8.77
C GLU A 280 6.62 -8.47 -8.46
N LEU A 281 5.86 -9.22 -7.66
CA LEU A 281 4.52 -8.83 -7.24
C LEU A 281 4.56 -7.58 -6.35
N ARG A 282 3.71 -6.59 -6.61
CA ARG A 282 3.54 -5.40 -5.76
C ARG A 282 2.74 -5.71 -4.49
N ASN A 283 3.21 -6.64 -3.67
CA ASN A 283 2.50 -7.08 -2.46
C ASN A 283 2.79 -6.20 -1.25
N PHE A 284 2.30 -4.95 -1.27
CA PHE A 284 2.35 -4.12 -0.06
C PHE A 284 1.48 -4.73 1.05
N THR A 285 1.93 -4.54 2.28
CA THR A 285 1.38 -5.20 3.48
C THR A 285 0.78 -4.21 4.48
N LYS A 286 1.13 -2.93 4.37
CA LYS A 286 0.67 -1.88 5.28
C LYS A 286 0.59 -0.52 4.59
N ILE A 287 -0.21 0.37 5.18
CA ILE A 287 -0.29 1.79 4.85
C ILE A 287 0.13 2.55 6.11
N SER A 288 0.91 3.62 5.96
CA SER A 288 1.24 4.53 7.05
C SER A 288 -0.03 5.00 7.77
N ALA A 289 -0.07 4.87 9.09
CA ALA A 289 -1.26 5.20 9.89
C ALA A 289 -1.72 6.67 9.74
N SER A 290 -0.79 7.59 9.50
CA SER A 290 -1.09 9.01 9.22
C SER A 290 -1.99 9.18 7.99
N GLU A 291 -1.81 8.34 6.98
CA GLU A 291 -2.55 8.44 5.72
C GLU A 291 -3.99 7.95 5.84
N LEU A 292 -4.33 7.34 6.97
CA LEU A 292 -5.64 6.77 7.26
C LEU A 292 -6.35 7.51 8.41
N GLU A 293 -5.84 8.67 8.85
CA GLU A 293 -6.34 9.40 10.03
C GLU A 293 -7.84 9.71 9.94
N ASN A 294 -8.32 10.13 8.76
CA ASN A 294 -9.72 10.48 8.51
C ASN A 294 -10.65 9.29 8.19
N ILE A 295 -10.16 8.06 8.28
CA ILE A 295 -10.96 6.86 8.01
C ILE A 295 -11.37 6.25 9.36
N GLU A 296 -12.61 6.39 9.75
CA GLU A 296 -13.14 5.77 10.96
C GLU A 296 -13.54 4.31 10.70
N VAL A 297 -13.19 3.45 11.67
CA VAL A 297 -13.53 2.03 11.74
C VAL A 297 -14.06 1.79 13.14
N GLU A 298 -15.20 1.12 13.26
CA GLU A 298 -15.80 0.83 14.57
C GLU A 298 -14.83 0.00 15.42
N ASP A 299 -14.88 0.21 16.74
CA ASP A 299 -14.10 -0.60 17.68
C ASP A 299 -14.41 -2.08 17.46
N TYR A 300 -13.38 -2.92 17.51
CA TYR A 300 -13.47 -4.35 17.23
C TYR A 300 -13.90 -4.70 15.79
N ASN A 301 -13.88 -3.76 14.86
CA ASN A 301 -14.02 -4.03 13.43
C ASN A 301 -12.70 -3.82 12.66
N ILE A 302 -12.64 -4.41 11.48
CA ILE A 302 -11.53 -4.34 10.53
C ILE A 302 -12.08 -3.83 9.23
N LEU A 303 -11.53 -2.73 8.73
CA LEU A 303 -11.78 -2.29 7.38
C LEU A 303 -10.87 -3.06 6.43
N THR A 304 -11.48 -3.85 5.56
CA THR A 304 -10.80 -4.66 4.55
C THR A 304 -11.15 -4.19 3.14
N GLU A 305 -10.49 -4.76 2.14
CA GLU A 305 -10.83 -4.57 0.73
C GLU A 305 -12.26 -5.05 0.34
N GLN A 306 -12.97 -5.75 1.24
CA GLN A 306 -14.35 -6.21 1.04
C GLN A 306 -15.37 -5.38 1.84
N GLY A 307 -14.90 -4.36 2.56
CA GLY A 307 -15.69 -3.58 3.49
C GLY A 307 -15.29 -3.86 4.95
N GLU A 308 -16.07 -3.26 5.84
CA GLU A 308 -15.87 -3.34 7.28
C GLU A 308 -16.54 -4.61 7.84
N ILE A 309 -15.80 -5.36 8.66
CA ILE A 309 -16.24 -6.63 9.24
C ILE A 309 -15.79 -6.72 10.70
N SER A 310 -16.58 -7.38 11.55
CA SER A 310 -16.15 -7.66 12.93
C SER A 310 -14.89 -8.54 12.95
N PHE A 311 -13.98 -8.29 13.89
CA PHE A 311 -12.79 -9.13 14.07
C PHE A 311 -13.14 -10.60 14.32
N ARG A 312 -14.30 -10.88 14.91
CA ARG A 312 -14.79 -12.25 15.17
C ARG A 312 -15.13 -13.00 13.89
N ASP A 313 -15.63 -12.32 12.88
CA ASP A 313 -15.98 -12.91 11.59
C ASP A 313 -14.81 -12.90 10.60
N PHE A 314 -13.77 -12.11 10.87
CA PHE A 314 -12.58 -12.05 10.03
C PHE A 314 -11.72 -13.31 10.15
N ASN A 315 -11.17 -13.80 9.04
CA ASN A 315 -10.21 -14.90 9.05
C ASN A 315 -8.78 -14.35 8.88
N PRO A 316 -7.95 -14.33 9.95
CA PRO A 316 -6.58 -13.79 9.87
C PRO A 316 -5.61 -14.67 9.06
N ASP A 317 -5.98 -15.90 8.70
CA ASP A 317 -5.20 -16.74 7.80
C ASP A 317 -5.55 -16.52 6.31
N GLY A 318 -6.56 -15.67 6.02
CA GLY A 318 -6.93 -15.30 4.67
C GLY A 318 -5.95 -14.32 4.03
N ASN A 319 -5.83 -14.33 2.69
CA ASN A 319 -5.07 -13.33 1.94
C ASN A 319 -5.90 -12.04 1.71
N ILE A 320 -6.56 -11.54 2.76
CA ILE A 320 -7.37 -10.32 2.69
C ILE A 320 -6.51 -9.14 3.16
N PHE A 321 -6.51 -8.07 2.37
CA PHE A 321 -5.83 -6.83 2.76
C PHE A 321 -6.59 -6.11 3.87
N ILE A 322 -5.91 -5.86 4.99
CA ILE A 322 -6.40 -5.01 6.09
C ILE A 322 -5.99 -3.58 5.78
N LEU A 323 -6.98 -2.70 5.53
CA LEU A 323 -6.72 -1.28 5.31
C LEU A 323 -6.47 -0.58 6.64
N LYS A 324 -7.36 -0.80 7.61
CA LYS A 324 -7.31 -0.18 8.93
C LYS A 324 -8.06 -1.06 9.93
N THR A 325 -7.59 -1.11 11.16
CA THR A 325 -8.33 -1.71 12.27
C THR A 325 -8.96 -0.62 13.12
N GLY A 326 -10.16 -0.86 13.64
CA GLY A 326 -10.69 -0.10 14.76
C GLY A 326 -9.88 -0.38 16.03
N LYS A 327 -10.24 0.28 17.14
CA LYS A 327 -9.60 0.00 18.42
C LYS A 327 -9.94 -1.41 18.88
N MET A 328 -8.94 -2.20 19.26
CA MET A 328 -9.12 -3.56 19.75
C MET A 328 -8.30 -3.76 21.02
N GLU A 329 -8.93 -3.55 22.16
CA GLU A 329 -8.28 -3.75 23.46
C GLU A 329 -8.51 -5.18 23.94
N ILE A 330 -7.52 -5.73 24.64
CA ILE A 330 -7.70 -6.99 25.39
C ILE A 330 -7.88 -6.61 26.85
N THR A 331 -9.06 -6.92 27.38
CA THR A 331 -9.44 -6.67 28.77
C THR A 331 -9.54 -7.99 29.55
N PRO A 332 -9.63 -7.96 30.90
CA PRO A 332 -9.83 -9.19 31.69
C PRO A 332 -11.08 -10.00 31.31
N GLU A 333 -12.06 -9.39 30.66
CA GLU A 333 -13.28 -10.04 30.18
C GLU A 333 -13.14 -10.65 28.77
N THR A 334 -12.04 -10.36 28.07
CA THR A 334 -11.79 -10.90 26.73
C THR A 334 -11.42 -12.37 26.83
N SER A 335 -12.13 -13.23 26.09
CA SER A 335 -11.80 -14.65 26.07
C SER A 335 -10.40 -14.89 25.47
N LYS A 336 -9.71 -15.96 25.87
CA LYS A 336 -8.39 -16.29 25.30
C LYS A 336 -8.44 -16.48 23.78
N GLU A 337 -9.52 -17.07 23.25
CA GLU A 337 -9.71 -17.25 21.81
C GLU A 337 -9.79 -15.90 21.08
N ASP A 338 -10.61 -14.97 21.58
CA ASP A 338 -10.72 -13.62 21.02
C ASP A 338 -9.38 -12.87 21.14
N ALA A 339 -8.69 -12.98 22.28
CA ALA A 339 -7.41 -12.33 22.54
C ALA A 339 -6.32 -12.80 21.56
N ILE A 340 -6.18 -14.11 21.36
CA ILE A 340 -5.24 -14.70 20.38
C ILE A 340 -5.53 -14.16 18.98
N LYS A 341 -6.81 -14.13 18.61
CA LYS A 341 -7.23 -13.63 17.30
C LYS A 341 -6.90 -12.16 17.11
N ILE A 342 -7.18 -11.33 18.11
CA ILE A 342 -6.82 -9.89 18.12
C ILE A 342 -5.30 -9.72 18.00
N ILE A 343 -4.50 -10.49 18.76
CA ILE A 343 -3.03 -10.47 18.69
C ILE A 343 -2.54 -10.81 17.28
N GLN A 344 -3.10 -11.86 16.66
CA GLN A 344 -2.74 -12.23 15.30
C GLN A 344 -3.11 -11.14 14.28
N ILE A 345 -4.26 -10.49 14.44
CA ILE A 345 -4.71 -9.41 13.54
C ILE A 345 -3.81 -8.18 13.66
N ILE A 346 -3.49 -7.76 14.89
CA ILE A 346 -2.79 -6.49 15.15
C ILE A 346 -1.28 -6.64 15.03
N GLU A 347 -0.69 -7.67 15.62
CA GLU A 347 0.77 -7.86 15.69
C GLU A 347 1.28 -8.92 14.70
N GLY A 348 0.40 -9.69 14.05
CA GLY A 348 0.79 -10.80 13.17
C GLY A 348 1.35 -12.00 13.92
N ILE A 349 1.22 -12.06 15.25
CA ILE A 349 1.78 -13.12 16.09
C ILE A 349 0.75 -14.23 16.24
N LYS A 350 1.11 -15.45 15.82
CA LYS A 350 0.30 -16.65 16.07
C LYS A 350 0.72 -17.31 17.37
N CYS A 351 -0.25 -17.62 18.23
CA CYS A 351 -0.01 -18.32 19.49
C CYS A 351 -1.19 -19.21 19.86
N GLU A 352 -0.92 -20.23 20.68
CA GLU A 352 -1.93 -21.11 21.27
C GLU A 352 -2.40 -20.57 22.63
N SER A 353 -3.51 -21.09 23.15
CA SER A 353 -4.09 -20.63 24.43
C SER A 353 -3.16 -20.80 25.63
N GLU A 354 -2.32 -21.83 25.62
CA GLU A 354 -1.34 -22.10 26.67
C GLU A 354 -0.11 -21.15 26.60
N GLN A 355 0.07 -20.47 25.46
CA GLN A 355 1.17 -19.52 25.24
C GLN A 355 0.80 -18.08 25.62
N LEU A 356 -0.49 -17.82 25.89
CA LEU A 356 -1.02 -16.52 26.31
C LEU A 356 -1.37 -16.53 27.80
N ALA A 357 -0.77 -15.62 28.55
CA ALA A 357 -1.12 -15.33 29.94
C ALA A 357 -1.77 -13.93 30.04
N LEU A 358 -2.99 -13.86 30.59
CA LEU A 358 -3.71 -12.61 30.86
C LEU A 358 -3.59 -12.14 32.33
N GLY A 359 -2.80 -12.86 33.12
CA GLY A 359 -2.53 -12.63 34.52
C GLY A 359 -1.25 -13.34 34.95
N GLU A 360 -0.61 -12.86 36.01
CA GLU A 360 0.67 -13.39 36.49
C GLU A 360 0.54 -14.85 36.98
N ASP A 361 -0.65 -15.23 37.47
CA ASP A 361 -1.01 -16.59 37.90
C ASP A 361 -1.18 -17.59 36.74
N GLU A 362 -1.31 -17.10 35.51
CA GLU A 362 -1.39 -17.95 34.31
C GLU A 362 -0.01 -18.21 33.66
N ILE A 363 1.06 -17.60 34.17
CA ILE A 363 2.40 -17.74 33.60
C ILE A 363 2.91 -19.16 33.83
N THR A 364 3.36 -19.80 32.75
CA THR A 364 4.00 -21.11 32.75
C THR A 364 5.32 -21.06 31.97
N GLU A 365 6.07 -22.16 31.95
CA GLU A 365 7.28 -22.30 31.12
C GLU A 365 7.01 -22.15 29.60
N ASN A 366 5.75 -22.33 29.17
CA ASN A 366 5.34 -22.24 27.77
C ASN A 366 4.80 -20.85 27.37
N THR A 367 4.69 -19.91 28.32
CA THR A 367 4.14 -18.58 28.07
C THR A 367 5.06 -17.78 27.16
N LYS A 368 4.51 -17.33 26.02
CA LYS A 368 5.20 -16.47 25.05
C LYS A 368 4.70 -15.03 25.09
N ILE A 369 3.42 -14.84 25.40
CA ILE A 369 2.77 -13.54 25.44
C ILE A 369 2.15 -13.34 26.82
N TYR A 370 2.48 -12.21 27.43
CA TYR A 370 1.87 -11.76 28.68
C TYR A 370 1.20 -10.41 28.47
N ILE A 371 -0.06 -10.30 28.90
CA ILE A 371 -0.81 -9.06 28.92
C ILE A 371 -1.31 -8.85 30.34
N GLY A 372 -0.81 -7.83 31.04
CA GLY A 372 -1.22 -7.55 32.40
C GLY A 372 -0.28 -6.62 33.17
N GLN A 373 -0.51 -6.51 34.48
CA GLN A 373 0.30 -5.65 35.33
C GLN A 373 1.76 -6.09 35.35
N LEU A 374 2.68 -5.14 35.29
CA LEU A 374 4.11 -5.43 35.30
C LEU A 374 4.60 -5.74 36.73
N SER A 375 5.43 -6.77 36.86
CA SER A 375 6.19 -7.11 38.07
C SER A 375 7.69 -7.23 37.76
N LYS A 376 8.52 -7.31 38.80
CA LYS A 376 9.95 -7.55 38.64
C LYS A 376 10.18 -8.92 37.98
N GLU A 377 9.45 -9.93 38.43
CA GLU A 377 9.52 -11.30 37.96
C GLU A 377 9.18 -11.40 36.47
N ILE A 378 8.14 -10.68 36.03
CA ILE A 378 7.74 -10.61 34.61
C ILE A 378 8.83 -9.94 33.76
N LEU A 379 9.42 -8.82 34.21
CA LEU A 379 10.50 -8.17 33.46
C LEU A 379 11.74 -9.05 33.33
N GLN A 380 12.06 -9.80 34.38
CA GLN A 380 13.19 -10.73 34.43
C GLN A 380 12.92 -12.07 33.72
N SER A 381 11.68 -12.31 33.30
CA SER A 381 11.29 -13.52 32.57
C SER A 381 11.78 -13.51 31.11
N ASN A 382 11.82 -14.70 30.51
CA ASN A 382 12.12 -14.91 29.10
C ASN A 382 10.89 -14.82 28.19
N ILE A 383 9.78 -14.26 28.67
CA ILE A 383 8.55 -14.08 27.87
C ILE A 383 8.88 -13.18 26.66
N GLU A 384 8.51 -13.65 25.47
CA GLU A 384 8.87 -13.03 24.19
C GLU A 384 8.18 -11.68 23.99
N HIS A 385 6.90 -11.59 24.38
CA HIS A 385 6.08 -10.40 24.22
C HIS A 385 5.37 -10.04 25.53
N ILE A 386 5.62 -8.83 26.03
CA ILE A 386 5.06 -8.34 27.30
C ILE A 386 4.31 -7.05 27.02
N TYR A 387 3.08 -6.95 27.51
CA TYR A 387 2.18 -5.83 27.32
C TYR A 387 1.55 -5.43 28.66
N THR A 388 1.61 -4.15 29.03
CA THR A 388 0.89 -3.63 30.22
C THR A 388 -0.58 -3.35 29.95
N SER A 389 -0.90 -3.08 28.69
CA SER A 389 -2.22 -3.06 28.06
C SER A 389 -2.03 -3.52 26.62
N PHE A 390 -3.04 -3.92 25.87
CA PHE A 390 -2.87 -4.31 24.46
C PHE A 390 -3.78 -3.47 23.56
N PRO A 391 -3.34 -3.06 22.35
CA PRO A 391 -2.02 -3.28 21.74
C PRO A 391 -0.96 -2.25 22.16
N GLU A 392 -1.38 -1.23 22.92
CA GLU A 392 -0.47 -0.26 23.53
C GLU A 392 0.45 -0.93 24.56
N GLY A 393 1.23 -0.18 25.35
CA GLY A 393 1.91 -0.75 26.53
C GLY A 393 2.92 -1.89 26.27
N LYS A 394 3.35 -2.11 25.02
CA LYS A 394 4.37 -3.11 24.68
C LYS A 394 5.70 -2.75 25.33
N ILE A 395 6.28 -3.71 26.04
CA ILE A 395 7.60 -3.58 26.67
C ILE A 395 8.66 -4.03 25.68
N GLU A 396 9.44 -3.08 25.18
CA GLU A 396 10.52 -3.38 24.24
C GLU A 396 11.80 -3.73 24.99
N LYS A 397 12.33 -4.92 24.72
CA LYS A 397 13.62 -5.38 25.22
C LYS A 397 14.64 -5.34 24.08
N GLY A 398 15.85 -4.87 24.36
CA GLY A 398 16.92 -4.78 23.37
C GLY A 398 18.27 -5.10 23.98
N THR A 399 19.28 -5.29 23.13
CA THR A 399 20.67 -5.46 23.57
C THR A 399 21.53 -4.39 22.91
N LEU A 400 22.38 -3.71 23.67
CA LEU A 400 23.26 -2.67 23.15
C LEU A 400 24.71 -2.97 23.53
N GLU A 401 25.60 -2.93 22.55
CA GLU A 401 27.04 -2.96 22.80
C GLU A 401 27.59 -1.53 22.96
N ILE A 402 28.16 -1.26 24.13
CA ILE A 402 28.76 0.03 24.52
C ILE A 402 30.26 -0.12 24.81
N GLY A 403 30.99 0.99 24.89
CA GLY A 403 32.44 1.00 25.14
C GLY A 403 33.26 0.91 23.85
N GLY A 404 34.58 0.87 24.00
CA GLY A 404 35.53 0.76 22.86
C GLY A 404 35.61 2.00 21.96
N LYS A 405 34.98 3.12 22.33
CA LYS A 405 35.06 4.40 21.59
C LYS A 405 35.33 5.58 22.51
N THR A 406 36.19 6.47 22.04
CA THR A 406 36.44 7.78 22.66
C THR A 406 35.28 8.75 22.39
N LYS A 407 35.21 9.86 23.14
CA LYS A 407 34.20 10.90 22.89
C LYS A 407 34.29 11.51 21.49
N GLU A 408 35.51 11.64 20.94
CA GLU A 408 35.73 12.23 19.62
C GLU A 408 35.24 11.30 18.50
N GLU A 409 35.47 10.00 18.64
CA GLU A 409 34.96 8.99 17.70
C GLU A 409 33.42 8.94 17.74
N LEU A 410 32.82 8.94 18.93
CA LEU A 410 31.36 8.99 19.09
C LEU A 410 30.78 10.25 18.43
N LYS A 411 31.36 11.42 18.68
CA LYS A 411 30.92 12.69 18.07
C LYS A 411 31.01 12.65 16.55
N LYS A 412 32.15 12.17 16.02
CA LYS A 412 32.40 12.09 14.59
C LYS A 412 31.36 11.19 13.91
N GLU A 413 31.20 9.96 14.39
CA GLU A 413 30.28 8.99 13.79
C GLU A 413 28.82 9.45 13.85
N ILE A 414 28.43 10.12 14.95
CA ILE A 414 27.08 10.67 15.06
C ILE A 414 26.89 11.80 14.05
N LYS A 415 27.83 12.75 13.93
CA LYS A 415 27.72 13.88 12.98
C LYS A 415 27.73 13.44 11.52
N GLU A 416 28.38 12.32 11.20
CA GLU A 416 28.42 11.77 9.86
C GLU A 416 27.06 11.19 9.41
N LYS A 417 26.27 10.63 10.33
CA LYS A 417 25.05 9.87 10.01
C LYS A 417 23.75 10.49 10.55
N PHE A 418 23.85 11.28 11.60
CA PHE A 418 22.73 11.73 12.43
C PHE A 418 22.89 13.20 12.81
N LYS A 419 21.83 13.75 13.41
CA LYS A 419 21.85 15.11 13.97
C LYS A 419 22.21 15.06 15.45
N ILE A 420 22.96 16.06 15.90
CA ILE A 420 23.30 16.24 17.31
C ILE A 420 22.99 17.68 17.71
N SER A 421 22.31 17.87 18.84
CA SER A 421 22.07 19.22 19.36
C SER A 421 23.33 19.80 20.01
N SER A 422 23.45 21.12 20.04
CA SER A 422 24.59 21.81 20.69
C SER A 422 24.71 21.46 22.18
N TYR A 423 23.57 21.21 22.85
CA TYR A 423 23.56 20.80 24.25
C TYR A 423 24.01 19.35 24.43
N ALA A 424 23.54 18.41 23.58
CA ALA A 424 24.03 17.03 23.63
C ALA A 424 25.53 16.96 23.29
N GLU A 425 25.99 17.76 22.33
CA GLU A 425 27.41 17.90 22.05
C GLU A 425 28.21 18.39 23.27
N SER A 426 27.71 19.42 23.97
CA SER A 426 28.32 19.90 25.21
C SER A 426 28.32 18.85 26.33
N MET A 427 27.32 17.97 26.39
CA MET A 427 27.30 16.87 27.36
C MET A 427 28.38 15.82 27.05
N LEU A 428 28.69 15.57 25.77
CA LEU A 428 29.81 14.68 25.38
C LEU A 428 31.18 15.27 25.73
N ASP A 429 31.30 16.60 25.74
CA ASP A 429 32.52 17.29 26.17
C ASP A 429 32.69 17.38 27.69
N ASN A 430 31.64 17.06 28.45
CA ASN A 430 31.67 17.16 29.89
C ASN A 430 32.69 16.14 30.47
N PRO A 431 33.58 16.57 31.38
CA PRO A 431 34.53 15.65 32.03
C PRO A 431 33.87 14.44 32.71
N ASP A 432 32.67 14.59 33.27
CA ASP A 432 31.93 13.49 33.89
C ASP A 432 31.42 12.46 32.88
N PHE A 433 31.16 12.87 31.63
CA PHE A 433 30.91 11.94 30.52
C PHE A 433 32.21 11.23 30.14
N GLU A 434 33.27 12.01 29.88
CA GLU A 434 34.54 11.48 29.39
C GLU A 434 35.11 10.43 30.35
N LYS A 435 35.12 10.70 31.66
CA LYS A 435 35.57 9.74 32.67
C LYS A 435 34.84 8.40 32.63
N GLN A 436 33.57 8.35 32.24
CA GLN A 436 32.80 7.11 32.19
C GLN A 436 33.27 6.15 31.08
N LEU A 437 33.96 6.67 30.06
CA LEU A 437 34.48 5.87 28.95
C LEU A 437 35.73 5.06 29.33
N TYR A 438 36.38 5.37 30.45
CA TYR A 438 37.66 4.79 30.86
C TYR A 438 37.53 4.00 32.16
N GLU A 439 38.34 2.95 32.32
CA GLU A 439 38.33 2.05 33.48
C GLU A 439 38.98 2.70 34.73
N ASN A 440 39.98 3.55 34.50
CA ASN A 440 40.87 4.11 35.52
C ASN A 440 40.91 5.65 35.47
N ALA A 441 39.74 6.29 35.38
CA ALA A 441 39.61 7.73 35.15
C ALA A 441 40.13 8.63 36.30
N ASP A 442 40.52 8.05 37.44
CA ASP A 442 41.19 8.75 38.55
C ASP A 442 42.72 8.87 38.37
N ALA A 443 43.30 8.14 37.42
CA ALA A 443 44.72 8.22 37.07
C ALA A 443 45.03 9.49 36.23
N PRO A 444 46.32 9.86 36.04
CA PRO A 444 46.70 10.88 35.07
C PRO A 444 46.14 10.55 33.68
N ARG A 445 45.67 11.57 32.96
CA ARG A 445 44.90 11.41 31.71
C ARG A 445 45.65 10.62 30.64
N GLU A 446 46.98 10.72 30.62
CA GLU A 446 47.87 10.00 29.70
C GLU A 446 47.89 8.49 29.93
N GLN A 447 47.38 8.03 31.07
CA GLN A 447 47.33 6.63 31.48
C GLN A 447 45.91 6.05 31.41
N TRP A 448 44.93 6.81 30.93
CA TRP A 448 43.55 6.33 30.85
C TRP A 448 43.41 5.17 29.86
N ILE A 449 42.78 4.09 30.32
CA ILE A 449 42.52 2.86 29.59
C ILE A 449 41.04 2.86 29.21
N LEU A 450 40.79 2.86 27.90
CA LEU A 450 39.43 2.86 27.37
C LEU A 450 38.73 1.55 27.76
N LYS A 451 37.48 1.64 28.21
CA LYS A 451 36.69 0.46 28.54
C LYS A 451 36.54 -0.44 27.33
N ASN A 452 36.72 -1.74 27.57
CA ASN A 452 36.39 -2.76 26.59
C ASN A 452 34.90 -2.71 26.25
N GLN A 453 34.56 -3.25 25.08
CA GLN A 453 33.17 -3.35 24.67
C GLN A 453 32.42 -4.30 25.62
N GLU A 454 31.24 -3.89 26.06
CA GLU A 454 30.32 -4.75 26.81
C GLU A 454 28.93 -4.71 26.19
N GLN A 455 28.26 -5.86 26.20
CA GLN A 455 26.84 -5.95 25.88
C GLN A 455 26.02 -5.69 27.15
N ILE A 456 25.00 -4.83 27.02
CA ILE A 456 24.02 -4.56 28.06
C ILE A 456 22.61 -4.84 27.55
N ASP A 457 21.76 -5.33 28.44
CA ASP A 457 20.35 -5.53 28.17
C ASP A 457 19.57 -4.26 28.54
N LEU A 458 18.75 -3.81 27.60
CA LEU A 458 17.95 -2.60 27.69
C LEU A 458 16.47 -2.97 27.80
N VAL A 459 15.75 -2.18 28.59
CA VAL A 459 14.28 -2.25 28.70
C VAL A 459 13.72 -0.85 28.49
N GLN A 460 12.82 -0.71 27.52
CA GLN A 460 12.06 0.51 27.26
C GLN A 460 10.71 0.44 27.95
N LEU A 461 10.37 1.47 28.73
CA LEU A 461 9.13 1.58 29.48
C LEU A 461 8.57 3.00 29.41
N LYS A 462 7.25 3.11 29.30
CA LYS A 462 6.54 4.37 29.54
C LYS A 462 6.53 4.65 31.03
N VAL A 463 6.53 5.92 31.43
CA VAL A 463 6.40 6.31 32.85
C VAL A 463 5.08 5.77 33.44
N GLY A 464 4.03 5.65 32.63
CA GLY A 464 2.77 5.03 33.04
C GLY A 464 2.86 3.54 33.41
N ASP A 465 3.80 2.79 32.82
CA ASP A 465 3.94 1.34 33.04
C ASP A 465 4.38 0.99 34.46
N PHE A 466 4.97 1.96 35.18
CA PHE A 466 5.35 1.82 36.59
C PHE A 466 4.17 1.96 37.57
N GLY A 467 2.95 2.23 37.09
CA GLY A 467 1.74 2.31 37.91
C GLY A 467 1.63 3.58 38.76
N PHE A 468 2.29 4.67 38.36
CA PHE A 468 2.18 5.95 39.06
C PHE A 468 0.78 6.57 38.90
N THR A 469 0.23 7.11 40.00
CA THR A 469 -1.04 7.86 39.98
C THR A 469 -0.85 9.37 39.79
N LYS A 470 0.40 9.84 39.91
CA LYS A 470 0.81 11.24 39.66
C LYS A 470 2.14 11.25 38.94
N ASN A 471 2.37 12.25 38.08
CA ASN A 471 3.62 12.42 37.34
C ASN A 471 4.83 12.42 38.31
N PRO A 472 5.74 11.43 38.23
CA PRO A 472 6.87 11.32 39.15
C PRO A 472 7.99 12.31 38.78
N THR A 473 8.80 12.66 39.78
CA THR A 473 10.13 13.26 39.56
C THR A 473 11.11 12.20 39.06
N THR A 474 12.29 12.62 38.57
CA THR A 474 13.34 11.69 38.13
C THR A 474 13.76 10.73 39.25
N ASP A 475 13.88 11.22 40.49
CA ASP A 475 14.32 10.40 41.62
C ASP A 475 13.25 9.38 42.03
N GLU A 476 11.96 9.78 42.06
CA GLU A 476 10.84 8.87 42.29
C GLU A 476 10.76 7.79 41.20
N LEU A 477 10.97 8.17 39.94
CA LEU A 477 10.99 7.23 38.81
C LEU A 477 12.14 6.22 38.93
N TYR A 478 13.36 6.68 39.23
CA TYR A 478 14.53 5.80 39.37
C TYR A 478 14.42 4.88 40.60
N ALA A 479 13.86 5.38 41.71
CA ALA A 479 13.58 4.55 42.88
C ALA A 479 12.58 3.44 42.53
N LYS A 480 11.51 3.77 41.79
CA LYS A 480 10.53 2.78 41.33
C LYS A 480 11.13 1.78 40.35
N ALA A 481 11.92 2.23 39.38
CA ALA A 481 12.61 1.35 38.43
C ALA A 481 13.47 0.30 39.13
N LYS A 482 14.12 0.65 40.24
CA LYS A 482 14.90 -0.28 41.06
C LYS A 482 14.06 -1.40 41.69
N GLU A 483 12.81 -1.11 42.09
CA GLU A 483 11.87 -2.12 42.61
C GLU A 483 11.55 -3.18 41.53
N PHE A 484 11.52 -2.75 40.27
CA PHE A 484 11.30 -3.60 39.09
C PHE A 484 12.57 -4.35 38.62
N GLY A 485 13.67 -4.27 39.37
CA GLY A 485 14.93 -4.93 39.00
C GLY A 485 15.69 -4.22 37.88
N LEU A 486 15.38 -2.95 37.61
CA LEU A 486 16.08 -2.12 36.64
C LEU A 486 17.10 -1.22 37.31
N GLU A 487 18.11 -0.79 36.55
CA GLU A 487 19.08 0.19 36.97
C GLU A 487 19.26 1.30 35.93
N ILE A 488 19.83 2.42 36.36
CA ILE A 488 20.16 3.50 35.44
C ILE A 488 21.32 3.08 34.52
N CYS A 489 21.24 3.50 33.27
CA CYS A 489 22.24 3.33 32.24
C CYS A 489 23.48 4.19 32.49
N PRO A 490 24.68 3.71 32.10
CA PRO A 490 25.84 4.57 31.87
C PRO A 490 25.52 5.66 30.83
N ALA A 491 26.13 6.83 30.94
CA ALA A 491 25.84 7.96 30.03
C ALA A 491 26.14 7.64 28.55
N GLN A 492 27.13 6.78 28.30
CA GLN A 492 27.51 6.34 26.95
C GLN A 492 26.39 5.57 26.21
N VAL A 493 25.37 5.08 26.92
CA VAL A 493 24.20 4.44 26.30
C VAL A 493 23.51 5.38 25.31
N GLY A 494 23.40 6.68 25.58
CA GLY A 494 22.75 7.61 24.64
C GLY A 494 23.41 7.65 23.26
N PRO A 495 24.72 7.98 23.18
CA PRO A 495 25.48 7.99 21.94
C PRO A 495 25.50 6.63 21.22
N HIS A 496 25.78 5.54 21.95
CA HIS A 496 25.81 4.20 21.36
C HIS A 496 24.42 3.77 20.86
N LEU A 497 23.36 4.06 21.61
CA LEU A 497 21.99 3.75 21.20
C LEU A 497 21.62 4.54 19.95
N ARG A 498 22.06 5.79 19.79
CA ARG A 498 21.80 6.53 18.55
C ARG A 498 22.42 5.82 17.36
N LEU A 499 23.69 5.42 17.49
CA LEU A 499 24.45 4.75 16.44
C LEU A 499 23.89 3.37 16.09
N LYS A 500 23.39 2.64 17.10
CA LYS A 500 23.01 1.23 17.01
C LYS A 500 21.53 0.96 17.29
N TYR A 501 20.66 1.95 17.14
CA TYR A 501 19.22 1.82 17.48
C TYR A 501 18.59 0.61 16.78
N GLN A 502 18.78 0.52 15.45
CA GLN A 502 18.21 -0.54 14.63
C GLN A 502 18.73 -1.92 15.02
N GLU A 503 20.01 -2.02 15.37
CA GLU A 503 20.61 -3.27 15.85
C GLU A 503 20.07 -3.65 17.23
N SER A 504 19.84 -2.65 18.10
CA SER A 504 19.45 -2.87 19.49
C SER A 504 18.00 -3.34 19.64
N PHE A 505 17.08 -2.74 18.88
CA PHE A 505 15.64 -3.04 18.94
C PHE A 505 15.12 -3.80 17.71
N LYS A 506 15.99 -4.13 16.75
CA LYS A 506 15.64 -4.85 15.50
C LYS A 506 14.52 -4.18 14.69
N LYS A 507 14.40 -2.85 14.79
CA LYS A 507 13.42 -2.04 14.08
C LYS A 507 13.97 -0.66 13.76
N GLU A 508 13.43 -0.01 12.73
CA GLU A 508 13.66 1.42 12.55
C GLU A 508 13.02 2.21 13.69
N GLN A 509 13.65 3.32 14.08
CA GLN A 509 13.02 4.23 15.03
C GLN A 509 11.77 4.85 14.38
N PRO A 510 10.57 4.70 14.95
CA PRO A 510 9.35 5.30 14.42
C PRO A 510 9.41 6.83 14.41
N MET A 511 8.65 7.45 13.50
CA MET A 511 8.48 8.91 13.50
C MET A 511 7.85 9.37 14.81
N ASN A 512 8.35 10.46 15.39
CA ASN A 512 7.93 11.03 16.68
C ASN A 512 8.21 10.15 17.92
N GLU A 513 9.03 9.10 17.79
CA GLU A 513 9.52 8.38 18.97
C GLU A 513 10.70 9.15 19.61
N TYR A 514 10.67 9.26 20.94
CA TYR A 514 11.73 9.87 21.75
C TYR A 514 12.04 8.98 22.95
N LEU A 515 13.20 8.33 22.95
CA LEU A 515 13.64 7.45 24.04
C LEU A 515 14.63 8.18 24.94
N ILE A 516 14.24 8.40 26.19
CA ILE A 516 15.05 9.07 27.20
C ILE A 516 15.93 8.03 27.89
N VAL A 517 17.24 8.27 27.92
CA VAL A 517 18.17 7.39 28.64
C VAL A 517 18.07 7.66 30.13
N ALA A 518 17.61 6.68 30.90
CA ALA A 518 17.63 6.76 32.35
C ALA A 518 19.08 6.69 32.84
N MET A 519 19.74 7.84 32.98
CA MET A 519 21.14 7.94 33.38
C MET A 519 21.32 8.95 34.50
N LYS A 520 22.50 8.94 35.13
CA LYS A 520 22.93 10.04 35.99
C LYS A 520 23.00 11.33 35.17
N GLN A 521 22.51 12.42 35.74
CA GLN A 521 22.49 13.72 35.09
C GLN A 521 23.91 14.23 34.83
N ILE A 522 24.09 14.86 33.67
CA ILE A 522 25.31 15.58 33.29
C ILE A 522 24.96 17.06 33.10
N THR A 523 25.75 17.92 33.71
CA THR A 523 25.55 19.37 33.62
C THR A 523 25.96 19.87 32.24
N ASP A 524 25.08 20.61 31.54
CA ASP A 524 25.45 21.27 30.28
C ASP A 524 26.23 22.57 30.49
N SER A 525 26.67 23.19 29.40
CA SER A 525 27.37 24.48 29.40
C SER A 525 26.58 25.63 30.04
N ALA A 526 25.27 25.51 30.20
CA ALA A 526 24.40 26.48 30.85
C ALA A 526 24.12 26.15 32.34
N GLY A 527 24.80 25.14 32.90
CA GLY A 527 24.62 24.74 34.29
C GLY A 527 23.39 23.87 34.55
N ASN A 528 22.70 23.41 33.51
CA ASN A 528 21.50 22.61 33.64
C ASN A 528 21.84 21.12 33.73
N SER A 529 21.26 20.42 34.69
CA SER A 529 21.29 18.96 34.75
C SER A 529 20.45 18.36 33.62
N ASN A 530 21.07 17.61 32.72
CA ASN A 530 20.40 16.96 31.60
C ASN A 530 20.73 15.46 31.51
N ILE A 531 19.88 14.75 30.79
CA ILE A 531 20.07 13.35 30.40
C ILE A 531 19.92 13.22 28.88
N PHE A 532 20.58 12.24 28.26
CA PHE A 532 20.46 12.04 26.82
C PHE A 532 19.08 11.49 26.43
N HIS A 533 18.64 11.83 25.23
CA HIS A 533 17.58 11.09 24.55
C HIS A 533 17.93 10.90 23.08
N VAL A 534 17.38 9.84 22.48
CA VAL A 534 17.43 9.61 21.03
C VAL A 534 16.04 9.78 20.46
N GLY A 535 15.89 10.51 19.36
CA GLY A 535 14.57 10.78 18.79
C GLY A 535 14.56 10.83 17.27
N ARG A 536 13.37 10.63 16.69
CA ARG A 536 13.11 10.85 15.26
C ARG A 536 12.00 11.87 15.09
N ASN A 537 12.23 12.87 14.25
CA ASN A 537 11.21 13.85 13.87
C ASN A 537 11.27 14.10 12.35
N GLY A 538 10.40 14.97 11.84
CA GLY A 538 10.31 15.27 10.41
C GLY A 538 11.60 15.80 9.77
N VAL A 539 12.58 16.23 10.56
CA VAL A 539 13.89 16.68 10.04
C VAL A 539 14.99 15.62 10.16
N GLY A 540 14.80 14.53 10.90
CA GLY A 540 15.73 13.39 10.93
C GLY A 540 15.86 12.69 12.28
N LEU A 541 16.93 11.91 12.42
CA LEU A 541 17.31 11.16 13.63
C LEU A 541 18.30 11.98 14.47
N TRP A 542 17.99 12.14 15.76
CA TRP A 542 18.71 13.02 16.69
C TRP A 542 19.32 12.25 17.86
N LEU A 543 20.51 12.68 18.27
CA LEU A 543 20.95 12.64 19.67
C LEU A 543 20.74 14.03 20.26
N ASP A 544 19.95 14.10 21.33
CA ASP A 544 19.63 15.35 22.00
C ASP A 544 19.54 15.13 23.53
N ARG A 545 19.03 16.11 24.26
CA ARG A 545 18.99 16.13 25.71
C ARG A 545 17.60 16.42 26.23
N SER A 546 17.34 15.89 27.41
CA SER A 546 16.14 16.18 28.19
C SER A 546 16.54 16.89 29.48
N TRP A 547 15.94 18.06 29.72
CA TRP A 547 16.22 18.84 30.92
C TRP A 547 15.68 18.19 32.18
N THR A 548 16.50 17.84 33.16
CA THR A 548 16.05 17.24 34.43
C THR A 548 16.17 18.25 35.57
N LYS A 549 15.50 19.40 35.48
CA LYS A 549 15.49 20.38 36.57
C LYS A 549 14.96 19.73 37.87
N PRO A 550 15.51 20.06 39.05
CA PRO A 550 14.91 19.68 40.33
C PRO A 550 13.42 20.04 40.37
N GLY A 551 12.56 19.05 40.63
CA GLY A 551 11.11 19.20 40.65
C GLY A 551 10.40 19.06 39.29
N ARG A 552 11.11 18.87 38.16
CA ARG A 552 10.48 18.47 36.90
C ARG A 552 9.79 17.13 37.10
N ARG A 553 8.54 17.04 36.65
CA ARG A 553 7.75 15.81 36.67
C ARG A 553 7.57 15.27 35.25
N TRP A 554 7.55 13.96 35.12
CA TRP A 554 7.40 13.25 33.85
C TRP A 554 5.95 12.83 33.64
N GLY A 555 5.37 13.20 32.50
CA GLY A 555 4.06 12.69 32.09
C GLY A 555 4.11 11.19 31.80
N PHE A 556 2.97 10.51 31.89
CA PHE A 556 2.90 9.05 31.74
C PHE A 556 3.30 8.53 30.36
N GLY A 557 3.15 9.35 29.30
CA GLY A 557 3.55 8.98 27.93
C GLY A 557 5.04 9.14 27.62
N TYR A 558 5.87 9.63 28.55
CA TYR A 558 7.32 9.69 28.32
C TYR A 558 7.94 8.29 28.38
N GLU A 559 8.82 8.00 27.44
CA GLU A 559 9.48 6.70 27.34
C GLU A 559 10.92 6.77 27.81
N PHE A 560 11.29 5.84 28.68
CA PHE A 560 12.63 5.72 29.23
C PHE A 560 13.24 4.38 28.87
N VAL A 561 14.54 4.39 28.59
CA VAL A 561 15.35 3.19 28.48
C VAL A 561 16.21 3.02 29.74
N PHE A 562 16.06 1.86 30.36
CA PHE A 562 16.81 1.42 31.53
C PHE A 562 17.71 0.24 31.18
N ARG A 563 18.71 -0.01 32.02
CA ARG A 563 19.53 -1.22 31.96
C ARG A 563 18.87 -2.29 32.83
N HIS A 564 18.80 -3.52 32.35
CA HIS A 564 18.41 -4.64 33.18
C HIS A 564 19.52 -4.92 34.20
N ARG A 565 19.18 -5.07 35.48
CA ARG A 565 20.19 -5.38 36.50
C ARG A 565 20.74 -6.79 36.25
N LYS A 566 22.07 -6.91 36.09
CA LYS A 566 22.73 -8.22 36.13
C LYS A 566 22.50 -8.81 37.52
N LEU A 567 21.83 -9.95 37.61
CA LEU A 567 21.82 -10.73 38.85
C LEU A 567 23.27 -11.17 39.08
N GLU A 568 23.84 -10.79 40.23
CA GLU A 568 25.13 -11.36 40.65
C GLU A 568 24.92 -12.88 40.79
N ALA A 569 25.73 -13.65 40.05
CA ALA A 569 25.68 -15.11 40.03
C ALA A 569 26.25 -15.71 41.33
#